data_AF-A0A515D618-F1
#
_entry.id   AF-A0A515D618-F1
#
_cell.length_a   1.000
_cell.length_b   1.000
_cell.length_c   1.000
_cell.angle_alpha   90.00
_cell.angle_beta   90.00
_cell.angle_gamma   90.00
#
_symmetry.space_group_name_H-M   'P 1'
#
loop_
_entity.id
_entity.type
_entity.pdbx_description
1 polymer ?
#
loop_
_entity_poly.entity_id
_entity_poly.type
_entity_poly.pdbx_seq_one_letter_code
_entity_poly.pdbx_strand_id
1 'polypeptide(L)'
;MTTIFVAGSINIKELDPLIIERLKKIVDKKFRVVVGDANGVDSSIQRALIALNCETTTVFSSSKKPRNNLGEWPVNVVKTEFRRGTREFYTAKDLQMAEKADCGLMVWDCKSPGTLNNVVELLLRNKYSVVFVNKIRNFIKVKTPDDIDTLIKMMNTTDLEKAEEKISLSGKMARLKNNQLTLI
;
A
#
# COMPACT_ATOMS: atom_id res chain seq x y z
N MET A 1 -18.73 3.22 -6.45
CA MET A 1 -18.44 2.64 -5.13
C MET A 1 -16.95 2.77 -4.87
N THR A 2 -16.57 3.41 -3.77
CA THR A 2 -15.16 3.73 -3.45
C THR A 2 -14.34 2.45 -3.25
N THR A 3 -13.14 2.41 -3.83
CA THR A 3 -12.15 1.34 -3.68
C THR A 3 -10.97 1.80 -2.86
N ILE A 4 -10.58 1.03 -1.86
CA ILE A 4 -9.45 1.34 -0.99
C ILE A 4 -8.36 0.30 -1.18
N PHE A 5 -7.17 0.76 -1.52
CA PHE A 5 -5.96 -0.06 -1.54
C PHE A 5 -5.42 -0.15 -0.12
N VAL A 6 -5.46 -1.35 0.47
CA VAL A 6 -4.92 -1.59 1.81
C VAL A 6 -3.68 -2.48 1.70
N ALA A 7 -2.55 -1.99 2.19
CA ALA A 7 -1.28 -2.72 2.16
C ALA A 7 -0.33 -2.27 3.27
N GLY A 8 0.82 -2.91 3.39
CA GLY A 8 1.85 -2.44 4.31
C GLY A 8 3.09 -3.31 4.37
N SER A 9 3.91 -3.04 5.39
CA SER A 9 5.21 -3.67 5.57
C SER A 9 5.11 -5.18 5.84
N ILE A 10 5.93 -5.97 5.13
CA ILE A 10 6.00 -7.44 5.32
C ILE A 10 6.47 -7.84 6.74
N ASN A 11 7.18 -6.94 7.44
CA ASN A 11 7.70 -7.17 8.78
C ASN A 11 6.66 -7.00 9.90
N ILE A 12 5.53 -6.34 9.62
CA ILE A 12 4.47 -6.14 10.61
C ILE A 12 3.49 -7.31 10.47
N LYS A 13 3.31 -8.11 11.52
CA LYS A 13 2.45 -9.30 11.54
C LYS A 13 1.20 -9.16 12.43
N GLU A 14 1.18 -8.11 13.25
CA GLU A 14 0.08 -7.77 14.13
C GLU A 14 -0.34 -6.34 13.80
N LEU A 15 -1.66 -6.14 13.65
CA LEU A 15 -2.22 -4.83 13.36
C LEU A 15 -2.55 -4.13 14.68
N ASP A 16 -2.18 -2.86 14.76
CA ASP A 16 -2.62 -1.99 15.85
C ASP A 16 -4.16 -1.88 15.86
N PRO A 17 -4.81 -1.84 17.04
CA PRO A 17 -6.26 -1.68 17.15
C PRO A 17 -6.83 -0.50 16.34
N LEU A 18 -6.10 0.60 16.22
CA LEU A 18 -6.52 1.75 15.41
C LEU A 18 -6.67 1.41 13.92
N ILE A 19 -5.86 0.47 13.41
CA ILE A 19 -5.99 -0.04 12.03
C ILE A 19 -7.26 -0.89 11.92
N ILE A 20 -7.54 -1.75 12.91
CA ILE A 20 -8.75 -2.58 12.94
C ILE A 20 -10.01 -1.70 12.96
N GLU A 21 -10.02 -0.65 13.78
CA GLU A 21 -11.11 0.33 13.79
C GLU A 21 -11.28 1.03 12.43
N ARG A 22 -10.17 1.34 11.75
CA ARG A 22 -10.22 1.93 10.41
C ARG A 22 -10.80 0.95 9.39
N LEU A 23 -10.38 -0.32 9.44
CA LEU A 23 -10.92 -1.37 8.58
C LEU A 23 -12.41 -1.59 8.84
N LYS A 24 -12.84 -1.61 10.10
CA LYS A 24 -14.27 -1.70 10.45
C LYS A 24 -15.08 -0.60 9.77
N LYS A 25 -14.62 0.66 9.84
CA LYS A 25 -15.28 1.79 9.16
C LYS A 25 -15.33 1.64 7.63
N ILE A 26 -14.35 0.98 7.03
CA ILE A 26 -14.30 0.69 5.59
C ILE A 26 -15.37 -0.36 5.24
N VAL A 27 -15.47 -1.42 6.04
CA VAL A 27 -16.43 -2.51 5.88
C VAL A 27 -17.86 -2.04 6.13
N ASP A 28 -18.11 -1.28 7.20
CA ASP A 28 -19.44 -0.74 7.55
C ASP A 28 -20.00 0.16 6.42
N LYS A 29 -19.11 0.88 5.72
CA LYS A 29 -19.46 1.71 4.56
C LYS A 29 -19.55 0.95 3.24
N LYS A 30 -19.33 -0.37 3.27
CA LYS A 30 -19.33 -1.26 2.09
C LYS A 30 -18.39 -0.80 0.99
N PHE A 31 -17.27 -0.18 1.34
CA PHE A 31 -16.24 0.16 0.37
C PHE A 31 -15.59 -1.11 -0.17
N ARG A 32 -15.11 -1.07 -1.42
CA ARG A 32 -14.32 -2.17 -1.98
C ARG A 32 -12.92 -2.14 -1.39
N VAL A 33 -12.38 -3.30 -1.06
CA VAL A 33 -11.00 -3.44 -0.57
C VAL A 33 -10.18 -4.21 -1.60
N VAL A 34 -9.09 -3.60 -2.06
CA VAL A 34 -8.06 -4.31 -2.82
C VAL A 34 -6.84 -4.50 -1.93
N VAL A 35 -6.39 -5.76 -1.81
CA VAL A 35 -5.29 -6.15 -0.93
C VAL A 35 -4.37 -7.12 -1.67
N GLY A 36 -3.08 -7.09 -1.36
CA GLY A 36 -2.13 -8.02 -1.94
C GLY A 36 -2.15 -9.41 -1.29
N ASP A 37 -1.43 -10.33 -1.93
CA ASP A 37 -1.20 -11.68 -1.43
C ASP A 37 0.05 -11.85 -0.54
N ALA A 38 0.75 -10.79 -0.14
CA ALA A 38 2.03 -10.93 0.58
C ALA A 38 1.86 -11.43 2.03
N ASN A 39 2.98 -11.78 2.66
CA ASN A 39 3.01 -11.99 4.12
C ASN A 39 3.04 -10.62 4.86
N GLY A 40 2.96 -10.67 6.19
CA GLY A 40 2.98 -9.48 7.02
C GLY A 40 1.63 -8.77 7.02
N VAL A 41 1.63 -7.47 6.68
CA VAL A 41 0.42 -6.65 6.74
C VAL A 41 -0.68 -7.20 5.83
N ASP A 42 -0.37 -7.61 4.60
CA ASP A 42 -1.35 -8.15 3.65
C ASP A 42 -2.14 -9.32 4.26
N SER A 43 -1.45 -10.36 4.77
CA SER A 43 -2.12 -11.51 5.39
C SER A 43 -2.83 -11.16 6.71
N SER A 44 -2.35 -10.13 7.43
CA SER A 44 -2.98 -9.64 8.66
C SER A 44 -4.26 -8.85 8.38
N ILE A 45 -4.26 -8.04 7.32
CA ILE A 45 -5.45 -7.36 6.80
C ILE A 45 -6.46 -8.40 6.33
N GLN A 46 -6.03 -9.42 5.58
CA GLN A 46 -6.94 -10.49 5.16
C GLN A 46 -7.60 -11.15 6.38
N ARG A 47 -6.87 -11.52 7.44
CA ARG A 47 -7.47 -12.05 8.68
C ARG A 47 -8.48 -11.09 9.30
N ALA A 48 -8.13 -9.79 9.39
CA ALA A 48 -9.03 -8.77 9.94
C ALA A 48 -10.31 -8.62 9.11
N LEU A 49 -10.21 -8.63 7.78
CA LEU A 49 -11.36 -8.54 6.87
C LEU A 49 -12.29 -9.75 6.97
N ILE A 50 -11.75 -10.96 7.20
CA ILE A 50 -12.56 -12.15 7.50
C ILE A 50 -13.33 -11.94 8.82
N ALA A 51 -12.64 -11.53 9.88
CA ALA A 51 -13.24 -11.31 11.20
C ALA A 51 -14.29 -10.19 11.20
N LEU A 52 -14.21 -9.26 10.24
CA LEU A 52 -15.18 -8.18 10.02
C LEU A 52 -16.26 -8.56 8.99
N ASN A 53 -16.28 -9.79 8.48
CA ASN A 53 -17.22 -10.26 7.47
C ASN A 53 -17.24 -9.39 6.19
N CYS A 54 -16.06 -8.95 5.73
CA CYS A 54 -15.95 -8.12 4.53
C CYS A 54 -16.15 -8.93 3.24
N GLU A 55 -17.29 -8.74 2.58
CA GLU A 55 -17.65 -9.40 1.31
C GLU A 55 -17.08 -8.68 0.07
N THR A 56 -16.68 -7.42 0.20
CA THR A 56 -16.26 -6.55 -0.92
C THR A 56 -14.74 -6.54 -1.14
N THR A 57 -14.06 -7.63 -0.78
CA THR A 57 -12.60 -7.77 -0.88
C THR A 57 -12.19 -8.42 -2.21
N THR A 58 -11.08 -7.99 -2.80
CA THR A 58 -10.43 -8.63 -3.96
C THR A 58 -8.94 -8.72 -3.71
N VAL A 59 -8.39 -9.93 -3.87
CA VAL A 59 -6.94 -10.17 -3.70
C VAL A 59 -6.22 -9.95 -5.03
N PHE A 60 -5.12 -9.21 -5.02
CA PHE A 60 -4.25 -9.03 -6.18
C PHE A 60 -3.00 -9.89 -6.06
N SER A 61 -2.67 -10.60 -7.14
CA SER A 61 -1.45 -11.38 -7.25
C SER A 61 -0.85 -11.28 -8.65
N SER A 62 0.47 -11.31 -8.73
CA SER A 62 1.19 -11.43 -10.01
C SER A 62 1.27 -12.89 -10.49
N SER A 63 0.68 -13.84 -9.75
CA SER A 63 0.66 -15.26 -10.09
C SER A 63 -0.76 -15.81 -10.07
N LYS A 64 -1.04 -16.83 -10.89
CA LYS A 64 -2.31 -17.57 -10.86
C LYS A 64 -2.58 -18.21 -9.50
N LYS A 65 -1.51 -18.58 -8.77
CA LYS A 65 -1.60 -19.09 -7.40
C LYS A 65 -1.11 -18.00 -6.44
N PRO A 66 -2.02 -17.25 -5.78
CA PRO A 66 -1.62 -16.25 -4.80
C PRO A 66 -0.87 -16.90 -3.64
N ARG A 67 0.07 -16.16 -3.05
CA ARG A 67 0.76 -16.61 -1.84
C ARG A 67 -0.21 -16.74 -0.65
N ASN A 68 -1.12 -15.78 -0.50
CA ASN A 68 -2.18 -15.78 0.49
C ASN A 68 -3.51 -15.33 -0.14
N ASN A 69 -4.58 -16.09 0.12
CA ASN A 69 -5.96 -15.70 -0.08
C ASN A 69 -6.82 -16.36 1.01
N LEU A 70 -6.72 -15.84 2.23
CA LEU A 70 -7.25 -16.51 3.43
C LEU A 70 -8.78 -16.54 3.48
N GLY A 71 -9.45 -15.58 2.85
CA GLY A 71 -10.91 -15.46 2.83
C GLY A 71 -11.53 -15.98 1.54
N GLU A 72 -10.77 -16.68 0.70
CA GLU A 72 -11.25 -17.25 -0.57
C GLU A 72 -11.93 -16.24 -1.51
N TRP A 73 -11.51 -14.96 -1.44
CA TRP A 73 -12.08 -13.89 -2.26
C TRP A 73 -11.70 -14.02 -3.73
N PRO A 74 -12.40 -13.31 -4.63
CA PRO A 74 -11.98 -13.17 -6.02
C PRO A 74 -10.52 -12.69 -6.12
N VAL A 75 -9.77 -13.32 -7.02
CA VAL A 75 -8.36 -12.99 -7.27
C VAL A 75 -8.22 -12.27 -8.61
N ASN A 76 -7.67 -11.07 -8.57
CA ASN A 76 -7.21 -10.37 -9.77
C ASN A 76 -5.76 -10.76 -10.06
N VAL A 77 -5.56 -11.61 -11.08
CA VAL A 77 -4.23 -12.02 -11.52
C VAL A 77 -3.68 -10.99 -12.50
N VAL A 78 -2.62 -10.30 -12.10
CA VAL A 78 -1.94 -9.31 -12.92
C VAL A 78 -0.91 -10.00 -13.79
N LYS A 79 -1.07 -9.87 -15.12
CA LYS A 79 -0.09 -10.36 -16.09
C LYS A 79 1.14 -9.46 -16.05
N THR A 80 2.32 -10.07 -16.06
CA THR A 80 3.59 -9.36 -16.12
C THR A 80 4.63 -10.23 -16.81
N GLU A 81 5.47 -9.59 -17.61
CA GLU A 81 6.61 -10.22 -18.29
C GLU A 81 7.83 -10.36 -17.37
N PHE A 82 7.78 -9.77 -16.17
CA PHE A 82 8.88 -9.84 -15.21
C PHE A 82 9.04 -11.26 -14.67
N ARG A 83 10.30 -11.65 -14.43
CA ARG A 83 10.62 -12.98 -13.90
C ARG A 83 10.07 -13.13 -12.49
N ARG A 84 9.35 -14.24 -12.23
CA ARG A 84 8.87 -14.59 -10.89
C ARG A 84 10.01 -14.55 -9.87
N GLY A 85 9.77 -13.89 -8.75
CA GLY A 85 10.76 -13.73 -7.67
C GLY A 85 11.53 -12.41 -7.71
N THR A 86 11.50 -11.68 -8.83
CA THR A 86 12.07 -10.34 -8.86
C THR A 86 11.15 -9.31 -8.20
N ARG A 87 11.71 -8.14 -7.91
CA ARG A 87 10.97 -7.03 -7.32
C ARG A 87 9.85 -6.56 -8.26
N GLU A 88 10.18 -6.37 -9.52
CA GLU A 88 9.27 -5.87 -10.56
C GLU A 88 8.06 -6.78 -10.71
N PHE A 89 8.29 -8.10 -10.64
CA PHE A 89 7.21 -9.08 -10.63
C PHE A 89 6.23 -8.84 -9.47
N TYR A 90 6.72 -8.63 -8.25
CA TYR A 90 5.85 -8.38 -7.10
C TYR A 90 5.24 -6.98 -7.11
N THR A 91 5.94 -5.97 -7.64
CA THR A 91 5.45 -4.59 -7.74
C THR A 91 4.36 -4.45 -8.81
N ALA A 92 4.34 -5.30 -9.85
CA ALA A 92 3.35 -5.21 -10.94
C ALA A 92 1.89 -5.22 -10.44
N LYS A 93 1.58 -6.08 -9.47
CA LYS A 93 0.24 -6.11 -8.85
C LYS A 93 -0.05 -4.87 -8.01
N ASP A 94 0.97 -4.30 -7.36
CA ASP A 94 0.83 -3.13 -6.50
C ASP A 94 0.50 -1.89 -7.34
N LEU A 95 1.12 -1.76 -8.52
CA LEU A 95 0.79 -0.72 -9.51
C LEU A 95 -0.67 -0.81 -9.96
N GLN A 96 -1.15 -2.02 -10.25
CA GLN A 96 -2.55 -2.27 -10.62
C GLN A 96 -3.53 -1.98 -9.47
N MET A 97 -3.16 -2.27 -8.21
CA MET A 97 -3.96 -1.87 -7.06
C MET A 97 -4.02 -0.35 -6.90
N ALA A 98 -2.89 0.34 -7.06
CA ALA A 98 -2.84 1.81 -7.03
C ALA A 98 -3.64 2.45 -8.19
N GLU A 99 -3.66 1.81 -9.36
CA GLU A 99 -4.48 2.22 -10.50
C GLU A 99 -5.97 2.07 -10.24
N LYS A 100 -6.41 0.97 -9.62
CA LYS A 100 -7.83 0.67 -9.37
C LYS A 100 -8.44 1.33 -8.13
N ALA A 101 -7.62 1.69 -7.15
CA ALA A 101 -8.10 2.30 -5.92
C ALA A 101 -8.42 3.78 -6.10
N ASP A 102 -9.29 4.33 -5.26
CA ASP A 102 -9.56 5.77 -5.17
C ASP A 102 -8.68 6.43 -4.09
N CYS A 103 -8.28 5.66 -3.07
CA CYS A 103 -7.33 6.07 -2.05
C CYS A 103 -6.62 4.87 -1.41
N GLY A 104 -5.59 5.13 -0.61
CA GLY A 104 -4.81 4.11 0.10
C GLY A 104 -4.96 4.14 1.63
N LEU A 105 -4.89 2.98 2.25
CA LEU A 105 -4.62 2.80 3.69
C LEU A 105 -3.34 1.97 3.83
N MET A 106 -2.27 2.58 4.30
CA MET A 106 -0.95 1.96 4.36
C MET A 106 -0.50 1.75 5.80
N VAL A 107 0.03 0.58 6.13
CA VAL A 107 0.62 0.30 7.44
C VAL A 107 2.14 0.22 7.29
N TRP A 108 2.85 1.18 7.89
CA TRP A 108 4.26 1.38 7.62
C TRP A 108 5.12 1.40 8.89
N ASP A 109 6.27 0.75 8.82
CA ASP A 109 7.27 0.61 9.89
C ASP A 109 8.38 1.67 9.85
N CYS A 110 8.24 2.68 8.99
CA CYS A 110 9.31 3.63 8.64
C CYS A 110 10.51 3.00 7.92
N LYS A 111 10.39 1.75 7.44
CA LYS A 111 11.50 1.00 6.83
C LYS A 111 11.18 0.50 5.44
N SER A 112 9.99 -0.07 5.24
CA SER A 112 9.64 -0.76 4.00
C SER A 112 9.62 0.18 2.79
N PRO A 113 10.52 -0.02 1.80
CA PRO A 113 10.49 0.75 0.57
C PRO A 113 9.27 0.43 -0.29
N GLY A 114 8.74 -0.80 -0.21
CA GLY A 114 7.55 -1.20 -0.96
C GLY A 114 6.31 -0.43 -0.52
N THR A 115 6.11 -0.29 0.80
CA THR A 115 4.98 0.47 1.34
C THR A 115 5.08 1.95 0.97
N LEU A 116 6.28 2.54 1.10
CA LEU A 116 6.51 3.94 0.69
C LEU A 116 6.27 4.11 -0.82
N ASN A 117 6.69 3.16 -1.64
CA ASN A 117 6.40 3.17 -3.08
C ASN A 117 4.90 3.18 -3.37
N ASN A 118 4.11 2.38 -2.65
CA ASN A 118 2.66 2.37 -2.84
C ASN A 118 2.02 3.73 -2.54
N VAL A 119 2.52 4.45 -1.54
CA VAL A 119 2.12 5.85 -1.25
C VAL A 119 2.47 6.77 -2.42
N VAL A 120 3.71 6.69 -2.91
CA VAL A 120 4.20 7.50 -4.04
C VAL A 120 3.41 7.22 -5.33
N GLU A 121 3.12 5.95 -5.62
CA GLU A 121 2.37 5.53 -6.81
C GLU A 121 0.92 6.00 -6.79
N LEU A 122 0.27 6.01 -5.62
CA LEU A 122 -1.04 6.63 -5.46
C LEU A 122 -0.97 8.13 -5.73
N LEU A 123 0.02 8.81 -5.16
CA LEU A 123 0.14 10.26 -5.32
C LEU A 123 0.45 10.67 -6.76
N LEU A 124 1.30 9.91 -7.47
CA LEU A 124 1.57 10.12 -8.90
C LEU A 124 0.31 10.01 -9.78
N ARG A 125 -0.74 9.35 -9.27
CA ARG A 125 -2.05 9.20 -9.90
C ARG A 125 -3.09 10.19 -9.35
N ASN A 126 -2.66 11.24 -8.66
CA ASN A 126 -3.50 12.24 -8.00
C ASN A 126 -4.45 11.64 -6.94
N LYS A 127 -4.03 10.56 -6.28
CA LYS A 127 -4.79 9.89 -5.22
C LYS A 127 -4.08 10.07 -3.88
N TYR A 128 -4.87 10.16 -2.82
CA TYR A 128 -4.32 10.31 -1.48
C TYR A 128 -4.19 8.96 -0.76
N SER A 129 -3.35 8.92 0.26
CA SER A 129 -3.28 7.80 1.18
C SER A 129 -3.36 8.26 2.65
N VAL A 130 -3.78 7.35 3.51
CA VAL A 130 -3.69 7.48 4.96
C VAL A 130 -2.69 6.43 5.42
N VAL A 131 -1.58 6.87 5.99
CA VAL A 131 -0.46 6.01 6.40
C VAL A 131 -0.47 5.89 7.92
N PHE A 132 -0.71 4.70 8.45
CA PHE A 132 -0.46 4.39 9.83
C PHE A 132 1.05 4.16 10.03
N VAL A 133 1.67 5.03 10.82
CA VAL A 133 3.10 4.97 11.10
C VAL A 133 3.30 4.27 12.44
N ASN A 134 3.78 3.02 12.40
CA ASN A 134 3.87 2.15 13.58
C ASN A 134 4.77 2.74 14.69
N LYS A 135 5.84 3.45 14.31
CA LYS A 135 6.79 4.07 15.25
C LYS A 135 6.13 5.10 16.18
N ILE A 136 5.16 5.84 15.67
CA ILE A 136 4.44 6.90 16.42
C ILE A 136 2.98 6.52 16.72
N ARG A 137 2.54 5.34 16.29
CA ARG A 137 1.18 4.81 16.40
C ARG A 137 0.09 5.82 16.00
N ASN A 138 0.32 6.53 14.89
CA ASN A 138 -0.59 7.57 14.43
C ASN A 138 -0.78 7.51 12.91
N PHE A 139 -1.90 8.07 12.44
CA PHE A 139 -2.20 8.21 11.02
C PHE A 139 -1.69 9.55 10.48
N ILE A 140 -0.99 9.49 9.36
CA ILE A 140 -0.57 10.65 8.56
C ILE A 140 -1.32 10.60 7.24
N LYS A 141 -1.96 11.72 6.87
CA LYS A 141 -2.61 11.84 5.57
C LYS A 141 -1.59 12.36 4.57
N VAL A 142 -1.46 11.68 3.44
CA VAL A 142 -0.54 12.05 2.36
C VAL A 142 -1.36 12.42 1.13
N LYS A 143 -1.31 13.70 0.76
CA LYS A 143 -1.99 14.31 -0.38
C LYS A 143 -1.05 15.11 -1.27
N THR A 144 0.13 15.48 -0.77
CA THR A 144 1.10 16.29 -1.50
C THR A 144 2.49 15.65 -1.45
N PRO A 145 3.43 16.08 -2.31
CA PRO A 145 4.81 15.64 -2.23
C PRO A 145 5.45 15.98 -0.88
N ASP A 146 5.13 17.12 -0.28
CA ASP A 146 5.68 17.53 1.02
C ASP A 146 5.23 16.60 2.17
N ASP A 147 4.04 16.01 2.06
CA ASP A 147 3.59 14.99 3.00
C ASP A 147 4.46 13.72 2.92
N ILE A 148 5.02 13.40 1.74
CA ILE A 148 5.97 12.29 1.59
C ILE A 148 7.32 12.67 2.21
N ASP A 149 7.78 13.92 2.08
CA ASP A 149 8.99 14.39 2.77
C ASP A 149 8.87 14.22 4.29
N THR A 150 7.66 14.36 4.84
CA THR A 150 7.37 14.09 6.25
C THR A 150 7.56 12.61 6.61
N LEU A 151 7.18 11.67 5.73
CA LEU A 151 7.44 10.24 5.92
C LEU A 151 8.94 9.92 5.81
N ILE A 152 9.63 10.51 4.84
CA ILE A 152 11.06 10.31 4.60
C ILE A 152 11.88 10.70 5.84
N LYS A 153 11.54 11.82 6.49
CA LYS A 153 12.18 12.27 7.75
C LYS A 153 12.05 11.27 8.90
N MET A 154 11.13 10.31 8.82
CA MET A 154 10.96 9.27 9.84
C MET A 154 11.82 8.03 9.60
N MET A 155 12.41 7.89 8.41
CA MET A 155 13.36 6.84 8.07
C MET A 155 14.73 7.15 8.66
N ASN A 156 15.49 6.10 9.00
CA ASN A 156 16.93 6.26 9.24
C ASN A 156 17.69 6.27 7.90
N THR A 157 18.96 6.67 7.93
CA THR A 157 19.82 6.76 6.75
C THR A 157 19.88 5.46 5.95
N THR A 158 20.09 4.32 6.61
CA THR A 158 20.19 3.02 5.95
C THR A 158 18.90 2.59 5.26
N ASP A 159 17.75 2.84 5.86
CA ASP A 159 16.45 2.52 5.26
C ASP A 159 16.11 3.48 4.12
N LEU A 160 16.57 4.73 4.21
CA LEU A 160 16.45 5.72 3.12
C LEU A 160 17.32 5.33 1.92
N GLU A 161 18.57 4.90 2.13
CA GLU A 161 19.45 4.37 1.07
C GLU A 161 18.81 3.16 0.37
N LYS A 162 18.23 2.23 1.14
CA LYS A 162 17.47 1.09 0.57
C LYS A 162 16.25 1.54 -0.21
N ALA A 163 15.58 2.62 0.20
CA ALA A 163 14.48 3.17 -0.56
C ALA A 163 14.98 3.75 -1.88
N GLU A 164 16.08 4.49 -1.88
CA GLU A 164 16.68 4.99 -3.09
C GLU A 164 17.07 3.86 -4.06
N GLU A 165 17.81 2.87 -3.58
CA GLU A 165 18.25 1.71 -4.37
C GLU A 165 17.06 0.95 -4.99
N LYS A 166 16.00 0.73 -4.21
CA LYS A 166 14.91 -0.16 -4.62
C LYS A 166 13.79 0.52 -5.40
N ILE A 167 13.58 1.81 -5.21
CA ILE A 167 12.44 2.53 -5.81
C ILE A 167 12.82 3.82 -6.50
N SER A 168 14.11 4.19 -6.53
CA SER A 168 14.59 5.46 -7.10
C SER A 168 13.78 6.64 -6.54
N LEU A 169 13.69 6.68 -5.20
CA LEU A 169 12.79 7.55 -4.45
C LEU A 169 12.98 9.02 -4.85
N SER A 170 14.23 9.49 -4.91
CA SER A 170 14.58 10.86 -5.32
C SER A 170 14.01 11.22 -6.70
N GLY A 171 14.15 10.33 -7.68
CA GLY A 171 13.62 10.50 -9.03
C GLY A 171 12.10 10.56 -9.06
N LYS A 172 11.41 9.75 -8.25
CA LYS A 172 9.95 9.80 -8.12
C LYS A 172 9.49 11.08 -7.44
N MET A 173 10.20 11.55 -6.42
CA MET A 173 9.91 12.81 -5.72
C MET A 173 10.08 14.02 -6.65
N ALA A 174 11.12 14.03 -7.49
CA ALA A 174 11.30 15.07 -8.50
C ALA A 174 10.13 15.12 -9.49
N ARG A 175 9.67 13.97 -9.99
CA ARG A 175 8.49 13.88 -10.87
C ARG A 175 7.22 14.41 -10.19
N LEU A 176 7.01 14.04 -8.93
CA LEU A 176 5.86 14.51 -8.15
C LEU A 176 5.84 16.04 -7.99
N LYS A 177 6.99 16.64 -7.65
CA LYS A 177 7.12 18.10 -7.49
C LYS A 177 6.93 18.83 -8.81
N ASN A 178 7.46 18.30 -9.91
CA ASN A 178 7.25 18.87 -11.24
C ASN A 178 5.78 18.82 -11.68
N ASN A 179 5.08 17.70 -11.44
CA ASN A 179 3.66 17.57 -11.78
C ASN A 179 2.78 18.57 -11.00
N GLN A 180 3.15 18.86 -9.75
CA GLN A 180 2.44 19.85 -8.93
C GLN A 180 2.60 21.27 -9.48
N LEU A 181 3.80 21.62 -10.00
CA LEU A 181 4.07 22.93 -10.61
C LEU A 181 3.30 23.14 -11.92
N THR A 182 3.05 22.09 -12.70
CA THR A 182 2.26 22.17 -13.95
C THR A 182 0.74 22.27 -13.74
N LEU A 183 0.26 22.11 -12.51
CA LEU A 183 -1.16 22.22 -12.13
C LEU A 183 -1.52 23.60 -11.53
N ILE A 184 -0.54 24.49 -11.39
CA ILE A 184 -0.67 25.88 -10.92
C ILE A 184 -0.57 26.80 -12.15
#